data_AF-A0AAJ5ZD93-F1
#
_entry.id   AF-A0AAJ5ZD93-F1
#
_cell.length_a   1.000
_cell.length_b   1.000
_cell.length_c   1.000
_cell.angle_alpha   90.00
_cell.angle_beta   90.00
_cell.angle_gamma   90.00
#
_symmetry.space_group_name_H-M   'P 1'
#
loop_
_entity.id
_entity.type
_entity.pdbx_description
1 polymer ?
#
loop_
_entity_poly.entity_id
_entity_poly.type
_entity_poly.pdbx_seq_one_letter_code
_entity_poly.pdbx_strand_id
1 'polypeptide(L)'
;MAIVADTATAIPVVSPIVSPTPVTIPTETQAPTSTPTSPNPTPTAFVPASGAPDNRYAVIATSAGALSQVASLGVNSYIDFSFSGSASGSGANKVIFIRSIDQVNAAQIQNAAIASPGATWYVLGEANVAGLDPNDIVVGLHDIYNTIKASDPTAKITSPSILNYEFTCILCGGYQSGKSWIQSFITGYSDLYGSPPPVDYWAIDVYPIIWDLDQLPTTRSDIALEQISDFRQFLNTLPSESSKPIVVTEIGLHWGFSGMTFSNPECSTAFPSGEYQTEKVIQYLREIFNGLEASAITDNIHSWYLFSTYRDLTLCHQDNGYGLTLFESPDSGATLSPLGQFFYNWIRGTRN
;
A
#
# COMPACT_ATOMS: atom_id res chain seq x y z
N MET A 1 -12.68 56.39 26.09
CA MET A 1 -11.30 56.92 26.24
C MET A 1 -10.59 55.95 27.18
N ALA A 2 -9.95 54.93 26.61
CA ALA A 2 -9.36 53.82 27.37
C ALA A 2 -7.83 53.93 27.28
N ILE A 3 -7.18 53.86 28.44
CA ILE A 3 -5.74 53.98 28.63
C ILE A 3 -5.11 52.63 28.30
N VAL A 4 -4.18 52.62 27.34
CA VAL A 4 -3.36 51.45 26.98
C VAL A 4 -2.15 51.43 27.91
N ALA A 5 -1.97 50.32 28.64
CA ALA A 5 -0.78 50.08 29.45
C ALA A 5 0.28 49.35 28.61
N ASP A 6 1.47 49.95 28.57
CA ASP A 6 2.66 49.49 27.86
C ASP A 6 3.33 48.36 28.66
N THR A 7 3.63 47.22 28.00
CA THR A 7 4.31 46.09 28.64
C THR A 7 5.69 45.90 28.02
N ALA A 8 6.72 46.15 28.83
CA ALA A 8 8.11 46.03 28.43
C ALA A 8 8.47 44.57 28.11
N THR A 9 9.02 44.35 26.91
CA THR A 9 9.53 43.06 26.44
C THR A 9 10.95 42.84 26.97
N ALA A 10 11.17 41.72 27.69
CA ALA A 10 12.50 41.34 28.16
C ALA A 10 13.34 40.75 27.01
N ILE A 11 14.60 41.19 26.91
CA ILE A 11 15.58 40.69 25.93
C ILE A 11 16.16 39.36 26.44
N PRO A 12 16.19 38.29 25.64
CA PRO A 12 16.76 37.02 26.06
C PRO A 12 18.29 37.10 26.16
N VAL A 13 18.84 36.58 27.26
CA VAL A 13 20.27 36.43 27.49
C VAL A 13 20.77 35.23 26.69
N VAL A 14 21.66 35.48 25.72
CA VAL A 14 22.29 34.43 24.92
C VAL A 14 23.42 33.79 25.73
N SER A 15 23.32 32.47 25.94
CA SER A 15 24.37 31.68 26.60
C SER A 15 25.55 31.41 25.64
N PRO A 16 26.78 31.29 26.14
CA PRO A 16 27.97 31.11 25.30
C PRO A 16 27.96 29.75 24.59
N ILE A 17 28.26 29.78 23.29
CA ILE A 17 28.39 28.61 22.43
C ILE A 17 29.69 27.89 22.81
N VAL A 18 29.56 26.66 23.31
CA VAL A 18 30.69 25.76 23.57
C VAL A 18 31.14 25.15 22.25
N SER A 19 32.43 25.31 21.92
CA SER A 19 33.04 24.76 20.72
C SER A 19 33.08 23.22 20.80
N PRO A 20 32.59 22.48 19.80
CA PRO A 20 32.58 21.03 19.84
C PRO A 20 34.01 20.47 19.78
N THR A 21 34.27 19.48 20.63
CA THR A 21 35.52 18.71 20.63
C THR A 21 35.60 17.88 19.33
N PRO A 22 36.75 17.84 18.63
CA PRO A 22 36.89 17.08 17.40
C PRO A 22 36.67 15.59 17.65
N VAL A 23 35.66 15.03 16.97
CA VAL A 23 35.39 13.59 16.97
C VAL A 23 36.37 12.93 16.01
N THR A 24 37.21 12.04 16.54
CA THR A 24 38.07 11.17 15.74
C THR A 24 37.20 10.18 14.96
N ILE A 25 37.22 10.27 13.64
CA ILE A 25 36.54 9.34 12.74
C ILE A 25 37.31 8.01 12.76
N PRO A 26 36.66 6.88 13.11
CA PRO A 26 37.32 5.57 13.05
C PRO A 26 37.63 5.21 11.59
N THR A 27 38.84 4.72 11.36
CA THR A 27 39.30 4.21 10.07
C THR A 27 38.40 3.08 9.59
N GLU A 28 37.85 3.23 8.38
CA GLU A 28 37.02 2.23 7.70
C GLU A 28 37.73 0.88 7.65
N THR A 29 37.15 -0.11 8.31
CA THR A 29 37.54 -1.51 8.15
C THR A 29 36.96 -2.00 6.83
N GLN A 30 37.81 -2.41 5.90
CA GLN A 30 37.37 -2.92 4.60
C GLN A 30 36.38 -4.07 4.77
N ALA A 31 35.20 -3.90 4.18
CA ALA A 31 34.16 -4.92 4.16
C ALA A 31 34.66 -6.18 3.42
N PRO A 32 34.30 -7.39 3.89
CA PRO A 32 34.70 -8.63 3.23
C PRO A 32 34.15 -8.67 1.80
N THR A 33 35.03 -9.03 0.86
CA THR A 33 34.69 -9.25 -0.54
C THR A 33 33.60 -10.33 -0.64
N SER A 34 32.43 -9.95 -1.15
CA SER A 34 31.32 -10.87 -1.35
C SER A 34 31.72 -11.99 -2.32
N THR A 35 31.50 -13.24 -1.90
CA THR A 35 31.68 -14.41 -2.76
C THR A 35 30.53 -14.42 -3.79
N PRO A 36 30.80 -14.68 -5.09
CA PRO A 36 29.76 -14.72 -6.10
C PRO A 36 28.75 -15.82 -5.75
N THR A 37 27.52 -15.43 -5.44
CA THR A 37 26.41 -16.36 -5.24
C THR A 37 26.11 -17.05 -6.58
N SER A 38 26.03 -18.39 -6.55
CA SER A 38 25.58 -19.20 -7.68
C SER A 38 24.27 -18.65 -8.24
N PRO A 39 24.07 -18.60 -9.58
CA PRO A 39 22.82 -18.14 -10.16
C PRO A 39 21.68 -19.00 -9.60
N ASN A 40 20.79 -18.36 -8.85
CA ASN A 40 19.57 -18.97 -8.35
C ASN A 40 18.77 -19.42 -9.60
N PRO A 41 18.28 -20.68 -9.67
CA PRO A 41 17.48 -21.11 -10.81
C PRO A 41 16.34 -20.12 -11.03
N THR A 42 16.24 -19.60 -12.26
CA THR A 42 15.14 -18.73 -12.65
C THR A 42 13.83 -19.45 -12.37
N PRO A 43 12.96 -18.93 -11.49
CA PRO A 43 11.68 -19.55 -11.19
C PRO A 43 10.92 -19.80 -12.48
N THR A 44 10.37 -21.01 -12.65
CA THR A 44 9.51 -21.28 -13.79
C THR A 44 8.24 -20.47 -13.62
N ALA A 45 8.03 -19.52 -14.53
CA ALA A 45 6.84 -18.68 -14.59
C ALA A 45 5.55 -19.50 -14.44
N PHE A 46 4.69 -19.15 -13.50
CA PHE A 46 3.39 -19.78 -13.32
C PHE A 46 2.46 -19.39 -14.48
N VAL A 47 2.23 -20.27 -15.45
CA VAL A 47 1.27 -19.97 -16.53
C VAL A 47 -0.11 -20.51 -16.14
N PRO A 48 -1.14 -19.66 -15.95
CA PRO A 48 -2.52 -20.11 -15.79
C PRO A 48 -2.91 -21.04 -16.94
N ALA A 49 -3.40 -22.23 -16.62
CA ALA A 49 -3.60 -23.30 -17.60
C ALA A 49 -4.80 -23.09 -18.55
N SER A 50 -5.59 -22.01 -18.43
CA SER A 50 -6.93 -21.96 -19.01
C SER A 50 -7.37 -20.62 -19.62
N GLY A 51 -6.50 -19.61 -19.70
CA GLY A 51 -6.92 -18.25 -20.12
C GLY A 51 -7.89 -17.56 -19.17
N ALA A 52 -8.26 -18.21 -18.06
CA ALA A 52 -8.94 -17.60 -16.93
C ALA A 52 -7.95 -16.70 -16.18
N PRO A 53 -8.40 -15.55 -15.65
CA PRO A 53 -7.59 -14.73 -14.76
C PRO A 53 -7.11 -15.50 -13.53
N ASP A 54 -5.85 -15.31 -13.15
CA ASP A 54 -5.30 -15.79 -11.89
C ASP A 54 -5.97 -15.06 -10.72
N ASN A 55 -6.56 -15.84 -9.80
CA ASN A 55 -7.35 -15.34 -8.68
C ASN A 55 -6.55 -14.53 -7.65
N ARG A 56 -5.22 -14.55 -7.70
CA ARG A 56 -4.36 -13.73 -6.84
C ARG A 56 -4.34 -12.26 -7.28
N TYR A 57 -4.63 -12.00 -8.55
CA TYR A 57 -4.67 -10.64 -9.09
C TYR A 57 -6.02 -9.97 -8.80
N ALA A 58 -5.94 -8.77 -8.27
CA ALA A 58 -7.05 -7.90 -8.00
C ALA A 58 -6.72 -6.46 -8.40
N VAL A 59 -7.72 -5.57 -8.33
CA VAL A 59 -7.53 -4.15 -8.66
C VAL A 59 -8.21 -3.25 -7.65
N ILE A 60 -7.77 -2.00 -7.64
CA ILE A 60 -8.40 -0.93 -6.87
C ILE A 60 -9.24 -0.08 -7.82
N ALA A 61 -10.54 -0.05 -7.58
CA ALA A 61 -11.59 0.55 -8.36
C ALA A 61 -11.84 1.99 -7.91
N THR A 62 -11.25 2.97 -8.61
CA THR A 62 -11.26 4.39 -8.17
C THR A 62 -12.13 5.32 -9.04
N SER A 63 -12.85 4.80 -10.04
CA SER A 63 -13.58 5.59 -11.03
C SER A 63 -15.11 5.40 -10.99
N ALA A 64 -15.85 6.31 -11.63
CA ALA A 64 -17.31 6.22 -11.73
C ALA A 64 -17.77 4.95 -12.49
N GLY A 65 -17.04 4.54 -13.53
CA GLY A 65 -17.28 3.32 -14.31
C GLY A 65 -16.63 2.05 -13.74
N ALA A 66 -16.07 2.12 -12.51
CA ALA A 66 -15.14 1.09 -12.04
C ALA A 66 -15.73 -0.33 -11.99
N LEU A 67 -17.03 -0.50 -11.69
CA LEU A 67 -17.62 -1.84 -11.66
C LEU A 67 -17.60 -2.53 -13.03
N SER A 68 -17.86 -1.78 -14.11
CA SER A 68 -17.77 -2.29 -15.48
C SER A 68 -16.32 -2.60 -15.88
N GLN A 69 -15.38 -1.80 -15.40
CA GLN A 69 -13.94 -1.95 -15.62
C GLN A 69 -13.41 -3.20 -14.88
N VAL A 70 -13.83 -3.41 -13.63
CA VAL A 70 -13.53 -4.64 -12.88
C VAL A 70 -14.11 -5.86 -13.60
N ALA A 71 -15.36 -5.79 -14.06
CA ALA A 71 -15.99 -6.87 -14.83
C ALA A 71 -15.23 -7.20 -16.12
N SER A 72 -14.80 -6.18 -16.87
CA SER A 72 -14.09 -6.40 -18.14
C SER A 72 -12.69 -6.97 -17.92
N LEU A 73 -12.02 -6.62 -16.82
CA LEU A 73 -10.76 -7.24 -16.42
C LEU A 73 -10.93 -8.70 -15.99
N GLY A 74 -12.08 -9.07 -15.44
CA GLY A 74 -12.40 -10.44 -14.99
C GLY A 74 -11.62 -10.87 -13.74
N VAL A 75 -11.14 -9.92 -12.94
CA VAL A 75 -10.44 -10.22 -11.68
C VAL A 75 -11.39 -10.83 -10.65
N ASN A 76 -10.85 -11.60 -9.71
CA ASN A 76 -11.66 -12.29 -8.70
C ASN A 76 -12.09 -11.38 -7.54
N SER A 77 -11.36 -10.27 -7.30
CA SER A 77 -11.72 -9.33 -6.25
C SER A 77 -11.27 -7.90 -6.55
N TYR A 78 -11.85 -6.93 -5.82
CA TYR A 78 -11.50 -5.53 -5.93
C TYR A 78 -11.72 -4.76 -4.62
N ILE A 79 -11.03 -3.63 -4.46
CA ILE A 79 -11.24 -2.63 -3.40
C ILE A 79 -11.76 -1.34 -4.06
N ASP A 80 -12.77 -0.68 -3.52
CA ASP A 80 -13.24 0.65 -3.98
C ASP A 80 -13.19 1.74 -2.89
N PHE A 81 -12.48 1.44 -1.79
CA PHE A 81 -12.38 2.26 -0.58
C PHE A 81 -13.71 2.73 0.01
N SER A 82 -14.78 1.94 -0.17
CA SER A 82 -16.06 2.21 0.46
C SER A 82 -16.52 1.07 1.37
N PHE A 83 -17.33 1.45 2.36
CA PHE A 83 -17.91 0.53 3.33
C PHE A 83 -19.11 -0.27 2.80
N SER A 84 -19.60 0.01 1.59
CA SER A 84 -20.81 -0.68 1.10
C SER A 84 -20.53 -2.16 0.81
N GLY A 85 -21.35 -3.06 1.36
CA GLY A 85 -21.16 -4.51 1.22
C GLY A 85 -21.54 -5.10 -0.14
N SER A 86 -22.20 -4.35 -1.03
CA SER A 86 -22.74 -4.88 -2.28
C SER A 86 -21.73 -4.87 -3.43
N ALA A 87 -21.39 -6.06 -3.93
CA ALA A 87 -20.54 -6.28 -5.11
C ALA A 87 -21.31 -6.29 -6.44
N SER A 88 -22.51 -5.69 -6.50
CA SER A 88 -23.43 -5.92 -7.63
C SER A 88 -22.87 -5.40 -8.95
N GLY A 89 -22.72 -6.29 -9.93
CA GLY A 89 -22.46 -5.93 -11.33
C GLY A 89 -21.02 -6.15 -11.82
N SER A 90 -20.04 -6.39 -10.94
CA SER A 90 -18.66 -6.65 -11.37
C SER A 90 -18.35 -8.13 -11.62
N GLY A 91 -19.10 -9.05 -11.01
CA GLY A 91 -18.76 -10.49 -10.99
C GLY A 91 -17.54 -10.83 -10.11
N ALA A 92 -16.95 -9.83 -9.45
CA ALA A 92 -15.80 -9.96 -8.57
C ALA A 92 -16.21 -9.76 -7.10
N ASN A 93 -15.47 -10.35 -6.17
CA ASN A 93 -15.69 -10.17 -4.75
C ASN A 93 -15.22 -8.78 -4.30
N LYS A 94 -16.14 -7.99 -3.75
CA LYS A 94 -15.78 -6.70 -3.15
C LYS A 94 -15.11 -6.92 -1.78
N VAL A 95 -13.99 -6.25 -1.56
CA VAL A 95 -13.41 -6.08 -0.22
C VAL A 95 -14.07 -4.87 0.44
N ILE A 96 -14.67 -5.08 1.62
CA ILE A 96 -15.35 -4.02 2.37
C ILE A 96 -14.30 -3.19 3.11
N PHE A 97 -14.30 -1.87 2.90
CA PHE A 97 -13.29 -0.99 3.49
C PHE A 97 -13.84 -0.16 4.66
N ILE A 98 -13.14 -0.19 5.78
CA ILE A 98 -13.33 0.73 6.92
C ILE A 98 -12.11 1.65 6.99
N ARG A 99 -12.31 2.92 6.65
CA ARG A 99 -11.25 3.95 6.58
C ARG A 99 -10.77 4.41 7.96
N SER A 100 -11.67 4.47 8.93
CA SER A 100 -11.41 4.98 10.28
C SER A 100 -12.22 4.20 11.31
N ILE A 101 -11.68 4.05 12.52
CA ILE A 101 -12.37 3.40 13.64
C ILE A 101 -13.69 4.10 14.02
N ASP A 102 -13.82 5.39 13.73
CA ASP A 102 -15.02 6.19 14.03
C ASP A 102 -15.95 6.34 12.81
N GLN A 103 -15.60 5.78 11.65
CA GLN A 103 -16.39 5.92 10.42
C GLN A 103 -17.74 5.21 10.53
N VAL A 104 -17.78 4.08 11.22
CA VAL A 104 -18.92 3.16 11.27
C VAL A 104 -19.19 2.71 12.69
N ASN A 105 -20.48 2.62 13.04
CA ASN A 105 -20.89 2.07 14.33
C ASN A 105 -21.14 0.56 14.25
N ALA A 106 -21.25 -0.09 15.41
CA ALA A 106 -21.44 -1.54 15.51
C ALA A 106 -22.66 -2.05 14.72
N ALA A 107 -23.78 -1.32 14.69
CA ALA A 107 -24.96 -1.74 13.95
C ALA A 107 -24.74 -1.71 12.42
N GLN A 108 -23.98 -0.73 11.92
CA GLN A 108 -23.59 -0.68 10.50
C GLN A 108 -22.69 -1.86 10.13
N ILE A 109 -21.71 -2.18 10.99
CA ILE A 109 -20.82 -3.34 10.81
C ILE A 109 -21.63 -4.64 10.81
N GLN A 110 -22.50 -4.83 11.79
CA GLN A 110 -23.37 -6.02 11.89
C GLN A 110 -24.21 -6.21 10.62
N ASN A 111 -24.89 -5.15 10.16
CA ASN A 111 -25.73 -5.21 8.97
C ASN A 111 -24.92 -5.55 7.72
N ALA A 112 -23.73 -4.95 7.55
CA ALA A 112 -22.87 -5.23 6.41
C ALA A 112 -22.29 -6.66 6.45
N ALA A 113 -21.90 -7.18 7.62
CA ALA A 113 -21.43 -8.56 7.78
C ALA A 113 -22.54 -9.59 7.51
N ILE A 114 -23.76 -9.36 7.98
CA ILE A 114 -24.91 -10.23 7.67
C ILE A 114 -25.24 -10.21 6.18
N ALA A 115 -25.13 -9.04 5.53
CA ALA A 115 -25.42 -8.89 4.11
C ALA A 115 -24.36 -9.50 3.19
N SER A 116 -23.12 -9.68 3.69
CA SER A 116 -21.99 -10.18 2.90
C SER A 116 -21.24 -11.31 3.62
N PRO A 117 -21.85 -12.50 3.82
CA PRO A 117 -21.20 -13.61 4.50
C PRO A 117 -19.91 -14.07 3.80
N GLY A 118 -18.86 -14.30 4.57
CA GLY A 118 -17.53 -14.70 4.09
C GLY A 118 -16.72 -13.58 3.43
N ALA A 119 -17.22 -12.34 3.44
CA ALA A 119 -16.52 -11.22 2.81
C ALA A 119 -15.15 -10.96 3.44
N THR A 120 -14.26 -10.38 2.64
CA THR A 120 -12.99 -9.83 3.13
C THR A 120 -13.17 -8.37 3.53
N TRP A 121 -12.60 -8.01 4.67
CA TRP A 121 -12.69 -6.70 5.30
C TRP A 121 -11.30 -6.09 5.38
N TYR A 122 -11.11 -4.94 4.75
CA TYR A 122 -9.91 -4.13 4.84
C TYR A 122 -10.15 -3.00 5.84
N VAL A 123 -9.47 -3.05 6.99
CA VAL A 123 -9.71 -2.15 8.11
C VAL A 123 -8.47 -1.29 8.36
N LEU A 124 -8.60 0.01 8.10
CA LEU A 124 -7.55 1.05 8.12
C LEU A 124 -6.45 0.84 7.07
N GLY A 125 -6.48 1.67 6.03
CA GLY A 125 -5.40 1.74 5.05
C GLY A 125 -4.32 2.73 5.46
N GLU A 126 -3.06 2.34 5.23
CA GLU A 126 -1.85 3.13 5.43
C GLU A 126 -1.78 3.82 6.79
N ALA A 127 -2.05 3.07 7.87
CA ALA A 127 -2.25 3.65 9.19
C ALA A 127 -1.04 4.45 9.70
N ASN A 128 0.18 4.04 9.33
CA ASN A 128 1.41 4.75 9.68
C ASN A 128 1.59 6.08 8.92
N VAL A 129 1.09 6.17 7.69
CA VAL A 129 1.11 7.41 6.87
C VAL A 129 0.05 8.38 7.34
N ALA A 130 -1.11 7.86 7.75
CA ALA A 130 -2.20 8.63 8.33
C ALA A 130 -1.85 9.24 9.71
N GLY A 131 -0.67 8.92 10.27
CA GLY A 131 -0.21 9.45 11.54
C GLY A 131 -0.97 8.90 12.74
N LEU A 132 -1.60 7.73 12.61
CA LEU A 132 -2.33 7.11 13.70
C LEU A 132 -1.35 6.49 14.68
N ASP A 133 -1.44 6.84 15.97
CA ASP A 133 -0.72 6.10 17.01
C ASP A 133 -1.41 4.73 17.21
N PRO A 134 -0.69 3.60 17.15
CA PRO A 134 -1.28 2.30 17.41
C PRO A 134 -2.05 2.22 18.73
N ASN A 135 -1.56 2.86 19.80
CA ASN A 135 -2.20 2.79 21.11
C ASN A 135 -3.57 3.47 21.15
N ASP A 136 -3.78 4.48 20.32
CA ASP A 136 -5.05 5.22 20.26
C ASP A 136 -6.14 4.46 19.51
N ILE A 137 -5.76 3.52 18.64
CA ILE A 137 -6.70 2.82 17.76
C ILE A 137 -6.97 1.36 18.15
N VAL A 138 -6.15 0.78 19.03
CA VAL A 138 -6.23 -0.64 19.41
C VAL A 138 -7.61 -1.04 19.94
N VAL A 139 -8.25 -0.20 20.76
CA VAL A 139 -9.60 -0.47 21.29
C VAL A 139 -10.65 -0.46 20.18
N GLY A 140 -10.66 0.58 19.34
CA GLY A 140 -11.59 0.68 18.22
C GLY A 140 -11.43 -0.47 17.22
N LEU A 141 -10.20 -0.88 16.93
CA LEU A 141 -9.92 -2.04 16.08
C LEU A 141 -10.43 -3.35 16.70
N HIS A 142 -10.19 -3.56 17.99
CA HIS A 142 -10.71 -4.74 18.70
C HIS A 142 -12.24 -4.82 18.61
N ASP A 143 -12.93 -3.71 18.86
CA ASP A 143 -14.39 -3.65 18.80
C ASP A 143 -14.92 -3.91 17.37
N ILE A 144 -14.26 -3.35 16.34
CA ILE A 144 -14.58 -3.63 14.94
C ILE A 144 -14.41 -5.11 14.62
N TYR A 145 -13.26 -5.71 14.95
CA TYR A 145 -12.96 -7.11 14.65
C TYR A 145 -13.95 -8.06 15.31
N ASN A 146 -14.25 -7.84 16.58
CA ASN A 146 -15.22 -8.64 17.32
C ASN A 146 -16.63 -8.48 16.76
N THR A 147 -17.02 -7.25 16.38
CA THR A 147 -18.35 -7.01 15.80
C THR A 147 -18.51 -7.71 14.46
N ILE A 148 -17.49 -7.68 13.59
CA ILE A 148 -17.48 -8.42 12.33
C ILE A 148 -17.61 -9.92 12.61
N LYS A 149 -16.71 -10.50 13.43
CA LYS A 149 -16.68 -11.95 13.69
C LYS A 149 -17.91 -12.48 14.43
N ALA A 150 -18.52 -11.68 15.30
CA ALA A 150 -19.75 -12.06 15.99
C ALA A 150 -20.95 -12.12 15.03
N SER A 151 -20.95 -11.27 14.00
CA SER A 151 -22.02 -11.20 13.00
C SER A 151 -21.83 -12.22 11.87
N ASP A 152 -20.58 -12.44 11.49
CA ASP A 152 -20.17 -13.42 10.49
C ASP A 152 -18.82 -14.05 10.89
N PRO A 153 -18.84 -15.25 11.51
CA PRO A 153 -17.61 -15.97 11.87
C PRO A 153 -16.76 -16.40 10.67
N THR A 154 -17.31 -16.38 9.45
CA THR A 154 -16.62 -16.79 8.22
C THR A 154 -15.90 -15.63 7.52
N ALA A 155 -16.21 -14.39 7.90
CA ALA A 155 -15.56 -13.18 7.39
C ALA A 155 -14.04 -13.27 7.52
N LYS A 156 -13.33 -12.66 6.58
CA LYS A 156 -11.87 -12.52 6.61
C LYS A 156 -11.49 -11.08 6.89
N ILE A 157 -10.57 -10.84 7.81
CA ILE A 157 -10.21 -9.50 8.26
C ILE A 157 -8.72 -9.27 8.03
N THR A 158 -8.36 -8.17 7.39
CA THR A 158 -6.96 -7.75 7.29
C THR A 158 -6.52 -7.02 8.56
N SER A 159 -5.22 -7.01 8.85
CA SER A 159 -4.63 -5.96 9.69
C SER A 159 -4.85 -4.58 9.05
N PRO A 160 -4.60 -3.48 9.79
CA PRO A 160 -4.27 -2.22 9.16
C PRO A 160 -3.13 -2.45 8.16
N SER A 161 -3.24 -1.88 6.97
CA SER A 161 -2.10 -1.88 6.06
C SER A 161 -1.08 -0.84 6.53
N ILE A 162 0.16 -1.08 6.13
CA ILE A 162 1.29 -0.19 6.34
C ILE A 162 1.93 0.12 5.00
N LEU A 163 2.49 1.32 4.87
CA LEU A 163 3.29 1.75 3.72
C LEU A 163 4.73 1.97 4.15
N ASN A 164 5.69 1.70 3.26
CA ASN A 164 7.12 1.89 3.49
C ASN A 164 7.60 1.12 4.72
N TYR A 165 7.68 -0.21 4.57
CA TYR A 165 7.95 -1.12 5.69
C TYR A 165 9.31 -0.85 6.34
N GLU A 166 10.41 -0.91 5.59
CA GLU A 166 11.78 -0.78 6.13
C GLU A 166 12.33 0.65 6.15
N PHE A 167 11.64 1.63 5.57
CA PHE A 167 12.17 2.99 5.50
C PHE A 167 11.12 4.04 5.86
N THR A 168 11.58 5.16 6.39
CA THR A 168 10.78 6.38 6.48
C THR A 168 10.88 7.08 5.14
N CYS A 169 9.75 7.45 4.52
CA CYS A 169 9.82 8.23 3.28
C CYS A 169 10.45 9.60 3.56
N ILE A 170 11.65 9.78 3.03
CA ILE A 170 12.33 11.06 2.95
C ILE A 170 11.62 11.85 1.84
N LEU A 171 11.08 13.03 2.17
CA LEU A 171 10.24 13.90 1.30
C LEU A 171 8.72 13.61 1.27
N CYS A 172 8.19 12.63 2.01
CA CYS A 172 6.74 12.48 2.22
C CYS A 172 6.26 13.01 3.59
N GLY A 173 6.94 14.00 4.18
CA GLY A 173 6.57 14.55 5.48
C GLY A 173 7.06 13.76 6.72
N GLY A 174 7.77 12.64 6.54
CA GLY A 174 8.52 11.98 7.62
C GLY A 174 7.66 11.20 8.63
N TYR A 175 6.88 10.24 8.16
CA TYR A 175 6.10 9.35 9.02
C TYR A 175 6.89 8.15 9.57
N GLN A 176 6.36 7.54 10.63
CA GLN A 176 6.90 6.33 11.24
C GLN A 176 7.01 5.19 10.19
N SER A 177 8.14 4.47 10.16
CA SER A 177 8.27 3.30 9.26
C SER A 177 7.19 2.26 9.53
N GLY A 178 6.71 1.59 8.49
CA GLY A 178 5.67 0.56 8.62
C GLY A 178 6.08 -0.54 9.61
N LYS A 179 7.36 -0.92 9.65
CA LYS A 179 7.90 -1.90 10.58
C LYS A 179 7.78 -1.50 12.04
N SER A 180 8.22 -0.29 12.39
CA SER A 180 8.12 0.16 13.77
C SER A 180 6.65 0.36 14.19
N TRP A 181 5.80 0.81 13.26
CA TRP A 181 4.37 0.97 13.51
C TRP A 181 3.68 -0.37 13.80
N ILE A 182 3.90 -1.37 12.94
CA ILE A 182 3.25 -2.69 13.09
C ILE A 182 3.74 -3.43 14.35
N GLN A 183 5.02 -3.26 14.71
CA GLN A 183 5.56 -3.79 15.96
C GLN A 183 4.87 -3.17 17.18
N SER A 184 4.72 -1.85 17.19
CA SER A 184 3.98 -1.15 18.25
C SER A 184 2.52 -1.58 18.31
N PHE A 185 1.85 -1.74 17.15
CA PHE A 185 0.47 -2.22 17.10
C PHE A 185 0.29 -3.62 17.70
N ILE A 186 1.10 -4.59 17.27
CA ILE A 186 1.03 -5.97 17.77
C ILE A 186 1.30 -6.01 19.28
N THR A 187 2.31 -5.24 19.74
CA THR A 187 2.65 -5.13 21.16
C THR A 187 1.52 -4.52 21.96
N GLY A 188 1.03 -3.34 21.57
CA GLY A 188 -0.06 -2.65 22.27
C GLY A 188 -1.35 -3.46 22.31
N TYR A 189 -1.69 -4.16 21.22
CA TYR A 189 -2.84 -5.06 21.20
C TYR A 189 -2.65 -6.25 22.16
N SER A 190 -1.47 -6.87 22.15
CA SER A 190 -1.16 -8.03 23.00
C SER A 190 -1.10 -7.65 24.48
N ASP A 191 -0.58 -6.47 24.81
CA ASP A 191 -0.52 -5.96 26.18
C ASP A 191 -1.92 -5.69 26.73
N LEU A 192 -2.83 -5.18 25.89
CA LEU A 192 -4.20 -4.85 26.33
C LEU A 192 -5.13 -6.08 26.38
N TYR A 193 -5.00 -7.02 25.44
CA TYR A 193 -5.94 -8.13 25.28
C TYR A 193 -5.36 -9.52 25.58
N GLY A 194 -4.07 -9.62 25.88
CA GLY A 194 -3.39 -10.87 26.21
C GLY A 194 -3.14 -11.80 25.01
N SER A 195 -3.42 -11.35 23.79
CA SER A 195 -3.18 -12.10 22.55
C SER A 195 -2.93 -11.15 21.37
N PRO A 196 -2.25 -11.60 20.30
CA PRO A 196 -2.14 -10.84 19.06
C PRO A 196 -3.51 -10.48 18.46
N PRO A 197 -3.57 -9.46 17.57
CA PRO A 197 -4.81 -9.08 16.91
C PRO A 197 -5.40 -10.25 16.09
N PRO A 198 -6.73 -10.46 16.13
CA PRO A 198 -7.41 -11.60 15.50
C PRO A 198 -7.63 -11.37 13.99
N VAL A 199 -6.57 -10.99 13.27
CA VAL A 199 -6.58 -10.80 11.82
C VAL A 199 -6.40 -12.15 11.11
N ASP A 200 -7.05 -12.30 9.96
CA ASP A 200 -6.88 -13.45 9.06
C ASP A 200 -5.73 -13.21 8.07
N TYR A 201 -5.53 -11.95 7.65
CA TYR A 201 -4.51 -11.55 6.69
C TYR A 201 -3.68 -10.38 7.22
N TRP A 202 -2.39 -10.39 6.96
CA TRP A 202 -1.51 -9.24 7.18
C TRP A 202 -1.46 -8.38 5.93
N ALA A 203 -1.80 -7.09 6.05
CA ALA A 203 -1.88 -6.17 4.92
C ALA A 203 -0.63 -5.29 4.79
N ILE A 204 -0.22 -5.04 3.56
CA ILE A 204 0.89 -4.13 3.22
C ILE A 204 0.60 -3.42 1.90
N ASP A 205 0.95 -2.14 1.83
CA ASP A 205 0.90 -1.32 0.63
C ASP A 205 2.34 -1.08 0.16
N VAL A 206 2.60 -1.34 -1.12
CA VAL A 206 3.95 -1.31 -1.68
C VAL A 206 4.02 -0.41 -2.90
N TYR A 207 4.95 0.53 -2.79
CA TYR A 207 5.28 1.49 -3.82
C TYR A 207 6.80 1.67 -3.83
N PRO A 208 7.41 1.87 -5.00
CA PRO A 208 8.83 2.18 -5.14
C PRO A 208 9.07 3.66 -4.83
N ILE A 209 8.75 4.10 -3.60
CA ILE A 209 8.76 5.51 -3.19
C ILE A 209 10.20 5.98 -2.94
N ILE A 210 10.87 6.33 -4.02
CA ILE A 210 12.17 7.00 -4.04
C ILE A 210 11.99 8.26 -4.87
N TRP A 211 11.95 9.41 -4.20
CA TRP A 211 11.87 10.74 -4.81
C TRP A 211 13.26 11.24 -5.24
N ASP A 212 14.04 10.36 -5.86
CA ASP A 212 15.29 10.74 -6.52
C ASP A 212 14.95 11.20 -7.94
N LEU A 213 15.10 12.51 -8.18
CA LEU A 213 14.79 13.13 -9.47
C LEU A 213 15.65 12.58 -10.61
N ASP A 214 16.81 12.00 -10.29
CA ASP A 214 17.70 11.36 -11.28
C ASP A 214 17.24 9.92 -11.62
N GLN A 215 16.25 9.38 -10.89
CA GLN A 215 15.72 8.03 -11.06
C GLN A 215 14.25 8.01 -11.51
N LEU A 216 13.81 9.01 -12.29
CA LEU A 216 12.49 9.01 -12.91
C LEU A 216 12.46 8.16 -14.21
N PRO A 217 11.37 7.42 -14.48
CA PRO A 217 10.22 7.17 -13.61
C PRO A 217 10.60 6.26 -12.43
N THR A 218 9.85 6.32 -11.33
CA THR A 218 10.17 5.64 -10.05
C THR A 218 9.97 4.12 -10.12
N THR A 219 10.68 3.43 -11.00
CA THR A 219 10.35 2.06 -11.47
C THR A 219 11.19 0.96 -10.81
N ARG A 220 11.66 1.19 -9.58
CA ARG A 220 12.50 0.25 -8.82
C ARG A 220 11.68 -0.88 -8.20
N SER A 221 11.47 -1.95 -8.97
CA SER A 221 10.70 -3.13 -8.58
C SER A 221 11.26 -3.86 -7.35
N ASP A 222 12.59 -3.85 -7.19
CA ASP A 222 13.31 -4.41 -6.06
C ASP A 222 12.85 -3.82 -4.72
N ILE A 223 12.65 -2.50 -4.64
CA ILE A 223 12.19 -1.84 -3.40
C ILE A 223 10.81 -2.33 -2.96
N ALA A 224 9.89 -2.55 -3.89
CA ALA A 224 8.56 -3.04 -3.55
C ALA A 224 8.59 -4.53 -3.15
N LEU A 225 9.39 -5.35 -3.82
CA LEU A 225 9.52 -6.78 -3.51
C LEU A 225 10.25 -7.04 -2.18
N GLU A 226 11.32 -6.28 -1.89
CA GLU A 226 12.06 -6.37 -0.62
C GLU A 226 11.16 -6.08 0.57
N GLN A 227 10.30 -5.05 0.49
CA GLN A 227 9.34 -4.73 1.56
C GLN A 227 8.41 -5.89 1.90
N ILE A 228 7.93 -6.65 0.90
CA ILE A 228 7.06 -7.82 1.11
C ILE A 228 7.85 -8.93 1.78
N SER A 229 9.06 -9.21 1.27
CA SER A 229 9.92 -10.28 1.81
C SER A 229 10.32 -9.99 3.25
N ASP A 230 10.71 -8.75 3.56
CA ASP A 230 11.10 -8.34 4.90
C ASP A 230 9.90 -8.35 5.85
N PHE A 231 8.72 -7.93 5.39
CA PHE A 231 7.50 -8.05 6.18
C PHE A 231 7.16 -9.51 6.48
N ARG A 232 7.36 -10.41 5.50
CA ARG A 232 7.20 -11.84 5.77
C ARG A 232 8.21 -12.34 6.80
N GLN A 233 9.49 -11.99 6.67
CA GLN A 233 10.54 -12.42 7.60
C GLN A 233 10.21 -11.99 9.03
N PHE A 234 9.73 -10.76 9.22
CA PHE A 234 9.27 -10.30 10.53
C PHE A 234 8.12 -11.15 11.08
N LEU A 235 7.09 -11.40 10.28
CA LEU A 235 5.94 -12.20 10.73
C LEU A 235 6.34 -13.65 11.04
N ASN A 236 7.37 -14.19 10.38
CA ASN A 236 7.94 -15.51 10.72
C ASN A 236 8.63 -15.52 12.10
N THR A 237 8.99 -14.36 12.66
CA THR A 237 9.50 -14.27 14.05
C THR A 237 8.41 -14.37 15.10
N LEU A 238 7.14 -14.27 14.70
CA LEU A 238 5.97 -14.32 15.57
C LEU A 238 5.25 -15.67 15.39
N PRO A 239 5.39 -16.64 16.32
CA PRO A 239 4.91 -18.01 16.10
C PRO A 239 3.43 -18.11 15.71
N SER A 240 2.54 -17.32 16.32
CA SER A 240 1.10 -17.31 16.02
C SER A 240 0.73 -16.64 14.69
N GLU A 241 1.65 -15.87 14.11
CA GLU A 241 1.42 -15.07 12.90
C GLU A 241 2.14 -15.64 11.68
N SER A 242 3.16 -16.47 11.88
CA SER A 242 4.03 -17.03 10.82
C SER A 242 3.27 -17.76 9.71
N SER A 243 2.15 -18.43 10.03
CA SER A 243 1.34 -19.14 9.05
C SER A 243 0.25 -18.28 8.41
N LYS A 244 0.03 -17.05 8.89
CA LYS A 244 -1.01 -16.17 8.34
C LYS A 244 -0.56 -15.56 7.02
N PRO A 245 -1.43 -15.52 5.99
CA PRO A 245 -1.05 -14.98 4.69
C PRO A 245 -0.86 -13.46 4.70
N ILE A 246 -0.14 -12.98 3.71
CA ILE A 246 -0.06 -11.56 3.35
C ILE A 246 -1.07 -11.26 2.25
N VAL A 247 -1.74 -10.11 2.35
CA VAL A 247 -2.47 -9.48 1.25
C VAL A 247 -1.76 -8.16 0.94
N VAL A 248 -1.29 -8.01 -0.30
CA VAL A 248 -0.71 -6.74 -0.75
C VAL A 248 -1.87 -5.86 -1.17
N THR A 249 -2.37 -5.07 -0.23
CA THR A 249 -3.61 -4.29 -0.37
C THR A 249 -3.49 -3.19 -1.41
N GLU A 250 -2.27 -2.72 -1.70
CA GLU A 250 -1.96 -1.84 -2.82
C GLU A 250 -0.59 -2.15 -3.42
N ILE A 251 -0.53 -2.31 -4.74
CA ILE A 251 0.69 -2.20 -5.55
C ILE A 251 0.51 -0.99 -6.43
N GLY A 252 1.40 -0.01 -6.31
CA GLY A 252 1.34 1.16 -7.15
C GLY A 252 2.67 1.63 -7.68
N LEU A 253 2.60 2.77 -8.37
CA LEU A 253 3.73 3.52 -8.89
C LEU A 253 3.33 4.99 -8.84
N HIS A 254 4.06 5.80 -8.07
CA HIS A 254 3.75 7.23 -8.00
C HIS A 254 4.13 7.95 -9.28
N TRP A 255 5.25 7.60 -9.94
CA TRP A 255 5.72 8.37 -11.08
C TRP A 255 6.02 7.52 -12.31
N GLY A 256 5.25 7.75 -13.39
CA GLY A 256 5.45 7.11 -14.69
C GLY A 256 6.11 8.02 -15.75
N PHE A 257 6.44 9.26 -15.42
CA PHE A 257 6.94 10.26 -16.38
C PHE A 257 8.45 10.45 -16.30
N SER A 258 9.05 10.94 -17.39
CA SER A 258 10.49 11.23 -17.46
C SER A 258 10.93 12.46 -16.68
N GLY A 259 9.99 13.28 -16.19
CA GLY A 259 10.29 14.52 -15.48
C GLY A 259 9.22 14.87 -14.45
N MET A 260 9.57 15.83 -13.59
CA MET A 260 8.73 16.34 -12.52
C MET A 260 8.92 17.84 -12.35
N THR A 261 7.84 18.55 -12.09
CA THR A 261 7.87 19.97 -11.75
C THR A 261 7.06 20.27 -10.50
N PHE A 262 7.54 21.23 -9.71
CA PHE A 262 6.83 21.82 -8.57
C PHE A 262 6.28 23.21 -8.89
N SER A 263 6.39 23.65 -10.15
CA SER A 263 6.01 24.99 -10.59
C SER A 263 4.61 25.08 -11.18
N ASN A 264 3.82 24.00 -11.16
CA ASN A 264 2.46 24.04 -11.67
C ASN A 264 1.57 24.83 -10.68
N PRO A 265 1.04 26.01 -11.04
CA PRO A 265 0.26 26.84 -10.12
C PRO A 265 -1.10 26.21 -9.75
N GLU A 266 -1.59 25.22 -10.51
CA GLU A 266 -2.84 24.52 -10.24
C GLU A 266 -2.65 23.38 -9.24
N CYS A 267 -1.41 22.91 -9.05
CA CYS A 267 -1.10 21.80 -8.15
C CYS A 267 -0.32 22.28 -6.93
N SER A 268 -0.74 21.84 -5.75
CA SER A 268 -0.02 22.10 -4.49
C SER A 268 1.16 21.17 -4.25
N THR A 269 1.39 20.22 -5.15
CA THR A 269 2.37 19.13 -5.03
C THR A 269 3.13 18.93 -6.35
N ALA A 270 3.99 17.92 -6.41
CA ALA A 270 4.70 17.54 -7.63
C ALA A 270 3.72 17.23 -8.77
N PHE A 271 4.03 17.71 -9.98
CA PHE A 271 3.24 17.48 -11.18
C PHE A 271 4.09 16.88 -12.32
N PRO A 272 3.55 15.95 -13.13
CA PRO A 272 4.23 15.39 -14.29
C PRO A 272 4.82 16.44 -15.24
N SER A 273 6.03 16.15 -15.73
CA SER A 273 6.57 16.83 -16.90
C SER A 273 7.29 15.83 -17.80
N GLY A 274 7.51 16.19 -19.06
CA GLY A 274 8.09 15.27 -20.04
C GLY A 274 7.12 14.19 -20.49
N GLU A 275 7.67 13.06 -20.97
CA GLU A 275 6.91 11.99 -21.60
C GLU A 275 6.56 10.89 -20.59
N TYR A 276 5.35 10.35 -20.68
CA TYR A 276 4.97 9.14 -19.96
C TYR A 276 5.74 7.93 -20.54
N GLN A 277 6.43 7.20 -19.67
CA GLN A 277 7.38 6.15 -20.04
C GLN A 277 6.71 4.77 -20.02
N THR A 278 5.70 4.56 -20.87
CA THR A 278 4.86 3.34 -20.89
C THR A 278 5.65 2.04 -20.77
N GLU A 279 6.70 1.86 -21.59
CA GLU A 279 7.50 0.63 -21.58
C GLU A 279 8.26 0.41 -20.26
N LYS A 280 8.76 1.48 -19.62
CA LYS A 280 9.40 1.36 -18.30
C LYS A 280 8.39 0.97 -17.22
N VAL A 281 7.17 1.52 -17.28
CA VAL A 281 6.09 1.17 -16.36
C VAL A 281 5.65 -0.28 -16.55
N ILE A 282 5.52 -0.74 -17.80
CA ILE A 282 5.22 -2.15 -18.12
C ILE A 282 6.35 -3.06 -17.63
N GLN A 283 7.61 -2.68 -17.82
CA GLN A 283 8.76 -3.44 -17.33
C GLN A 283 8.75 -3.55 -15.81
N TYR A 284 8.46 -2.45 -15.10
CA TYR A 284 8.28 -2.47 -13.65
C TYR A 284 7.19 -3.46 -13.22
N LEU A 285 6.00 -3.41 -13.80
CA LEU A 285 4.93 -4.35 -13.45
C LEU A 285 5.30 -5.80 -13.79
N ARG A 286 6.00 -6.03 -14.91
CA ARG A 286 6.50 -7.36 -15.29
C ARG A 286 7.43 -7.93 -14.22
N GLU A 287 8.35 -7.12 -13.70
CA GLU A 287 9.27 -7.52 -12.64
C GLU A 287 8.56 -7.77 -11.32
N ILE A 288 7.66 -6.87 -10.90
CA ILE A 288 6.83 -7.06 -9.70
C ILE A 288 6.01 -8.35 -9.79
N PHE A 289 5.31 -8.57 -10.90
CA PHE A 289 4.45 -9.74 -11.06
C PHE A 289 5.25 -11.03 -11.10
N ASN A 290 6.39 -11.07 -11.80
CA ASN A 290 7.28 -12.22 -11.73
C ASN A 290 7.78 -12.47 -10.29
N GLY A 291 8.16 -11.42 -9.56
CA GLY A 291 8.61 -11.52 -8.18
C GLY A 291 7.54 -12.07 -7.24
N LEU A 292 6.32 -11.53 -7.33
CA LEU A 292 5.16 -11.98 -6.54
C LEU A 292 4.77 -13.42 -6.87
N GLU A 293 4.71 -13.77 -8.16
CA GLU A 293 4.38 -15.14 -8.57
C GLU A 293 5.41 -16.15 -8.07
N ALA A 294 6.71 -15.80 -8.15
CA ALA A 294 7.80 -16.66 -7.72
C ALA A 294 7.85 -16.85 -6.19
N SER A 295 7.50 -15.80 -5.44
CA SER A 295 7.55 -15.78 -3.97
C SER A 295 6.22 -16.12 -3.30
N ALA A 296 5.09 -16.16 -4.01
CA ALA A 296 3.77 -16.29 -3.40
C ALA A 296 3.64 -17.47 -2.42
N ILE A 297 4.29 -18.60 -2.71
CA ILE A 297 4.28 -19.76 -1.82
C ILE A 297 5.22 -19.57 -0.63
N THR A 298 6.47 -19.13 -0.87
CA THR A 298 7.48 -18.97 0.19
C THR A 298 7.12 -17.84 1.14
N ASP A 299 6.56 -16.77 0.60
CA ASP A 299 6.18 -15.57 1.34
C ASP A 299 4.70 -15.59 1.76
N ASN A 300 4.01 -16.71 1.51
CA ASN A 300 2.60 -16.93 1.86
C ASN A 300 1.70 -15.75 1.45
N ILE A 301 1.86 -15.30 0.21
CA ILE A 301 1.11 -14.17 -0.36
C ILE A 301 -0.20 -14.71 -0.94
N HIS A 302 -1.32 -14.26 -0.38
CA HIS A 302 -2.65 -14.69 -0.79
C HIS A 302 -3.12 -13.97 -2.06
N SER A 303 -3.03 -12.64 -2.10
CA SER A 303 -3.47 -11.82 -3.22
C SER A 303 -2.78 -10.46 -3.23
N TRP A 304 -2.85 -9.77 -4.37
CA TRP A 304 -2.33 -8.42 -4.54
C TRP A 304 -3.21 -7.56 -5.44
N TYR A 305 -3.35 -6.28 -5.06
CA TYR A 305 -4.28 -5.34 -5.68
C TYR A 305 -3.53 -4.23 -6.41
N LEU A 306 -3.67 -4.15 -7.72
CA LEU A 306 -3.04 -3.10 -8.52
C LEU A 306 -3.83 -1.78 -8.39
N PHE A 307 -3.15 -0.72 -7.93
CA PHE A 307 -3.67 0.64 -7.89
C PHE A 307 -3.39 1.36 -9.22
N SER A 308 -4.37 1.83 -9.99
CA SER A 308 -5.82 1.64 -9.87
C SER A 308 -6.44 1.42 -11.26
N THR A 309 -7.74 1.11 -11.34
CA THR A 309 -8.42 0.90 -12.64
C THR A 309 -8.28 2.13 -13.54
N TYR A 310 -8.52 3.32 -13.02
CA TYR A 310 -8.36 4.55 -13.79
C TYR A 310 -7.83 5.70 -12.95
N ARG A 311 -6.89 6.42 -13.55
CA ARG A 311 -6.51 7.78 -13.17
C ARG A 311 -6.31 8.65 -14.39
N ASP A 312 -6.80 9.88 -14.30
CA ASP A 312 -6.41 10.92 -15.23
C ASP A 312 -5.02 11.45 -14.84
N LEU A 313 -3.98 10.94 -15.50
CA LEU A 313 -2.60 11.31 -15.20
C LEU A 313 -2.26 12.77 -15.55
N THR A 314 -3.20 13.52 -16.12
CA THR A 314 -3.04 14.94 -16.49
C THR A 314 -3.58 15.91 -15.43
N LEU A 315 -4.27 15.42 -14.40
CA LEU A 315 -4.85 16.25 -13.33
C LEU A 315 -3.97 16.29 -12.08
N CYS A 316 -4.15 17.32 -11.24
CA CYS A 316 -3.49 17.39 -9.94
C CYS A 316 -4.03 16.29 -9.01
N HIS A 317 -3.12 15.49 -8.43
CA HIS A 317 -3.45 14.43 -7.47
C HIS A 317 -2.76 14.67 -6.14
N GLN A 318 -3.54 14.67 -5.05
CA GLN A 318 -3.01 14.97 -3.71
C GLN A 318 -2.02 13.93 -3.20
N ASP A 319 -2.17 12.67 -3.63
CA ASP A 319 -1.28 11.56 -3.30
C ASP A 319 -0.11 11.39 -4.28
N ASN A 320 -0.01 12.27 -5.29
CA ASN A 320 0.99 12.19 -6.36
C ASN A 320 0.99 10.85 -7.13
N GLY A 321 -0.16 10.17 -7.22
CA GLY A 321 -0.31 8.97 -8.04
C GLY A 321 -0.41 9.28 -9.54
N TYR A 322 0.73 9.26 -10.23
CA TYR A 322 0.90 9.55 -11.66
C TYR A 322 1.50 8.39 -12.47
N GLY A 323 1.61 7.19 -11.90
CA GLY A 323 2.31 6.08 -12.56
C GLY A 323 1.46 5.06 -13.28
N LEU A 324 0.17 4.91 -12.96
CA LEU A 324 -0.64 3.79 -13.45
C LEU A 324 -2.05 4.23 -13.80
N THR A 325 -2.54 3.79 -14.96
CA THR A 325 -3.97 3.78 -15.32
C THR A 325 -4.22 2.58 -16.24
N LEU A 326 -5.20 1.73 -15.92
CA LEU A 326 -5.54 0.56 -16.74
C LEU A 326 -6.54 0.88 -17.85
N PHE A 327 -7.27 1.98 -17.72
CA PHE A 327 -8.28 2.41 -18.69
C PHE A 327 -7.96 3.82 -19.21
N GLU A 328 -8.44 4.11 -20.42
CA GLU A 328 -8.25 5.42 -21.07
C GLU A 328 -9.21 6.51 -20.55
N SER A 329 -10.31 6.13 -19.90
CA SER A 329 -11.28 7.06 -19.32
C SER A 329 -11.95 6.48 -18.06
N PRO A 330 -12.63 7.30 -17.24
CA PRO A 330 -13.36 6.81 -16.07
C PRO A 330 -14.69 6.15 -16.43
N ASP A 331 -15.07 6.14 -17.71
CA ASP A 331 -16.41 5.78 -18.15
C ASP A 331 -16.64 4.27 -18.16
N SER A 332 -17.93 3.90 -18.10
CA SER A 332 -18.33 2.52 -18.28
C SER A 332 -18.00 2.03 -19.69
N GLY A 333 -17.31 0.91 -19.82
CA GLY A 333 -16.89 0.35 -21.11
C GLY A 333 -15.72 1.08 -21.77
N ALA A 334 -14.97 1.90 -21.03
CA ALA A 334 -13.71 2.48 -21.50
C ALA A 334 -12.77 1.40 -22.05
N THR A 335 -11.97 1.76 -23.05
CA THR A 335 -10.93 0.89 -23.60
C THR A 335 -9.78 0.74 -22.61
N LEU A 336 -9.14 -0.43 -22.62
CA LEU A 336 -7.89 -0.62 -21.88
C LEU A 336 -6.80 0.29 -22.45
N SER A 337 -6.01 0.87 -21.55
CA SER A 337 -4.76 1.52 -21.94
C SER A 337 -3.71 0.48 -22.36
N PRO A 338 -2.55 0.88 -22.93
CA PRO A 338 -1.46 -0.06 -23.16
C PRO A 338 -1.07 -0.86 -21.90
N LEU A 339 -1.06 -0.19 -20.74
CA LEU A 339 -0.81 -0.82 -19.44
C LEU A 339 -1.95 -1.76 -19.03
N GLY A 340 -3.21 -1.36 -19.25
CA GLY A 340 -4.37 -2.20 -19.02
C GLY A 340 -4.38 -3.45 -19.88
N GLN A 341 -3.97 -3.34 -21.13
CA GLN A 341 -3.85 -4.46 -22.07
C GLN A 341 -2.74 -5.42 -21.62
N PHE A 342 -1.60 -4.89 -21.16
CA PHE A 342 -0.55 -5.69 -20.54
C PHE A 342 -1.08 -6.46 -19.32
N PHE A 343 -1.72 -5.79 -18.36
CA PHE A 343 -2.29 -6.42 -17.16
C PHE A 343 -3.33 -7.49 -17.53
N TYR A 344 -4.28 -7.17 -18.41
CA TYR A 344 -5.33 -8.08 -18.86
C TYR A 344 -4.76 -9.38 -19.44
N ASN A 345 -3.72 -9.27 -20.26
CA ASN A 345 -3.03 -10.40 -20.87
C ASN A 345 -2.24 -11.19 -19.81
N TRP A 346 -1.51 -10.47 -18.93
CA TRP A 346 -0.68 -11.07 -17.90
C TRP A 346 -1.47 -12.00 -16.99
N ILE A 347 -2.58 -11.52 -16.42
CA ILE A 347 -3.38 -12.30 -15.47
C ILE A 347 -4.00 -13.55 -16.10
N ARG A 348 -4.04 -13.64 -17.44
CA ARG A 348 -4.53 -14.80 -18.20
C ARG A 348 -3.41 -15.70 -18.72
N GLY A 349 -2.16 -15.41 -18.37
CA GLY A 349 -1.00 -16.18 -18.82
C GLY A 349 -0.43 -15.79 -20.18
N THR A 350 -0.95 -14.74 -20.82
CA THR A 350 -0.42 -14.24 -22.10
C THR A 350 0.72 -13.27 -21.83
N ARG A 351 1.96 -13.78 -21.87
CA ARG A 351 3.20 -13.05 -21.53
C ARG A 351 3.98 -12.67 -22.79
N ASN A 352 3.49 -11.68 -23.54
CA ASN A 352 4.21 -11.13 -24.70
C ASN A 352 5.13 -9.98 -24.32
#